data_AF-A0A7C1YJJ1-F1
#
_entry.id   AF-A0A7C1YJJ1-F1
#
_cell.length_a   1.000
_cell.length_b   1.000
_cell.length_c   1.000
_cell.angle_alpha   90.00
_cell.angle_beta   90.00
_cell.angle_gamma   90.00
#
_symmetry.space_group_name_H-M   'P 1'
#
loop_
_entity.id
_entity.type
_entity.pdbx_description
1 polymer ?
#
loop_
_entity_poly.entity_id
_entity_poly.type
_entity_poly.pdbx_seq_one_letter_code
_entity_poly.pdbx_strand_id
1 'polypeptide(L)'
;GLYRTEFLYMNRDDVPSEEELFTTYSELAELIAPRYVNIRTLDLGADKFLLTSRRLREESNPALGLRSIRLCLREEELFFTQLRAILRASAAYRNVRIIFPMISGMEELLQAKAILDGAKESLEQDGIDFDRNISLGLMMEVPAAVAIADLLAREVDFFSIGTNDLIQYTLAIDRVSEHVAHLYEPLHPAVLRSIKQIVDAGQRNGIPVSICGEMAGEPFYLPILLGFGLNSLSMTPRAIPRIKNMIRNISLSEAKGFTEKALSLSTAEDIIAYLQDLMDKRFSNIFAFLNPPAPIFS
;
A
#
# COMPACT_ATOMS: atom_id res chain seq x y z
N GLY A 1 7.99 -3.09 -3.89
CA GLY A 1 7.22 -2.00 -3.28
C GLY A 1 6.07 -2.52 -2.43
N LEU A 2 5.39 -3.57 -2.86
CA LEU A 2 4.37 -4.26 -2.08
C LEU A 2 4.29 -5.72 -2.55
N TYR A 3 4.40 -6.67 -1.63
CA TYR A 3 4.08 -8.08 -1.86
C TYR A 3 2.80 -8.41 -1.10
N ARG A 4 1.83 -8.94 -1.86
CA ARG A 4 0.47 -9.26 -1.42
C ARG A 4 0.43 -10.72 -0.98
N THR A 5 0.27 -10.99 0.31
CA THR A 5 0.35 -12.36 0.85
C THR A 5 -0.95 -13.13 0.72
N GLU A 6 -2.06 -12.47 0.41
CA GLU A 6 -3.40 -13.06 0.39
C GLU A 6 -3.48 -14.24 -0.59
N PHE A 7 -2.72 -14.20 -1.68
CA PHE A 7 -2.65 -15.26 -2.68
C PHE A 7 -2.13 -16.60 -2.11
N LEU A 8 -1.39 -16.57 -0.99
CA LEU A 8 -0.90 -17.79 -0.32
C LEU A 8 -1.99 -18.48 0.52
N TYR A 9 -3.08 -17.77 0.81
CA TYR A 9 -4.20 -18.23 1.64
C TYR A 9 -5.47 -18.49 0.81
N MET A 10 -5.55 -17.97 -0.42
CA MET A 10 -6.70 -18.16 -1.31
C MET A 10 -6.61 -19.46 -2.11
N ASN A 11 -7.78 -19.99 -2.52
CA ASN A 11 -7.93 -21.15 -3.40
C ASN A 11 -7.24 -22.44 -2.92
N ARG A 12 -7.24 -22.67 -1.60
CA ARG A 12 -6.72 -23.89 -0.97
C ARG A 12 -7.60 -24.30 0.21
N ASP A 13 -7.51 -25.54 0.65
CA ASP A 13 -8.36 -26.09 1.73
C ASP A 13 -7.77 -25.86 3.13
N ASP A 14 -6.48 -25.54 3.22
CA ASP A 14 -5.72 -25.40 4.46
C ASP A 14 -5.02 -24.03 4.58
N VAL A 15 -4.68 -23.64 5.82
CA VAL A 15 -3.87 -22.46 6.08
C VAL A 15 -2.39 -22.81 5.84
N PRO A 16 -1.62 -21.99 5.11
CA PRO A 16 -0.22 -22.27 4.85
C PRO A 16 0.58 -22.35 6.15
N SER A 17 1.45 -23.36 6.22
CA SER A 17 2.39 -23.56 7.32
C SER A 17 3.51 -22.50 7.35
N GLU A 18 4.18 -22.36 8.50
CA GLU A 18 5.35 -21.49 8.63
C GLU A 18 6.42 -21.78 7.56
N GLU A 19 6.65 -23.05 7.24
CA GLU A 19 7.69 -23.48 6.30
C GLU A 19 7.35 -23.12 4.84
N GLU A 20 6.09 -23.27 4.44
CA GLU A 20 5.62 -22.84 3.11
C GLU A 20 5.73 -21.32 2.94
N LEU A 21 5.34 -20.57 3.97
CA LEU A 21 5.45 -19.11 3.98
C LEU A 21 6.93 -18.68 3.96
N PHE A 22 7.76 -19.30 4.79
CA PHE A 22 9.20 -19.02 4.86
C PHE A 22 9.89 -19.28 3.52
N THR A 23 9.60 -20.40 2.87
CA THR A 23 10.17 -20.75 1.55
C THR A 23 9.83 -19.66 0.54
N THR A 24 8.54 -19.31 0.44
CA THR A 24 8.06 -18.28 -0.48
C THR A 24 8.72 -16.91 -0.22
N TYR A 25 8.78 -16.50 1.05
CA TYR A 25 9.36 -15.20 1.41
C TYR A 25 10.87 -15.15 1.22
N SER A 26 11.57 -16.26 1.45
CA SER A 26 13.02 -16.36 1.26
C SER A 26 13.41 -16.30 -0.22
N GLU A 27 12.69 -17.00 -1.09
CA GLU A 27 12.87 -16.92 -2.55
C GLU A 27 12.69 -15.48 -3.06
N LEU A 28 11.69 -14.76 -2.53
CA LEU A 28 11.46 -13.36 -2.87
C LEU A 28 12.58 -12.45 -2.36
N ALA A 29 13.05 -12.67 -1.13
CA ALA A 29 14.16 -11.92 -0.56
C ALA A 29 15.44 -12.07 -1.40
N GLU A 30 15.75 -13.30 -1.81
CA GLU A 30 16.88 -13.63 -2.69
C GLU A 30 16.75 -12.95 -4.06
N LEU A 31 15.60 -13.10 -4.73
CA LEU A 31 15.40 -12.60 -6.08
C LEU A 31 15.53 -11.07 -6.20
N ILE A 32 15.17 -10.35 -5.13
CA ILE A 32 15.12 -8.88 -5.13
C ILE A 32 16.36 -8.26 -4.49
N ALA A 33 17.19 -9.04 -3.79
CA ALA A 33 18.41 -8.54 -3.17
C ALA A 33 19.32 -7.81 -4.19
N PRO A 34 19.93 -6.67 -3.81
CA PRO A 34 19.93 -6.03 -2.49
C PRO A 34 18.76 -5.03 -2.27
N ARG A 35 17.75 -4.97 -3.14
CA ARG A 35 16.59 -4.08 -2.96
C ARG A 35 15.64 -4.64 -1.91
N TYR A 36 14.83 -3.77 -1.31
CA TYR A 36 13.86 -4.17 -0.30
C TYR A 36 12.60 -4.83 -0.89
N VAL A 37 12.15 -5.90 -0.24
CA VAL A 37 10.82 -6.51 -0.40
C VAL A 37 9.95 -6.07 0.77
N ASN A 38 8.85 -5.37 0.47
CA ASN A 38 7.88 -4.99 1.48
C ASN A 38 6.75 -6.03 1.49
N ILE A 39 6.76 -6.91 2.48
CA ILE A 39 5.73 -7.94 2.66
C ILE A 39 4.60 -7.34 3.49
N ARG A 40 3.42 -7.22 2.88
CA ARG A 40 2.22 -6.85 3.63
C ARG A 40 1.65 -8.09 4.26
N THR A 41 1.38 -8.05 5.56
CA THR A 41 0.73 -9.16 6.26
C THR A 41 -0.69 -9.35 5.74
N LEU A 42 -1.33 -10.45 6.14
CA LEU A 42 -2.61 -10.86 5.56
C LEU A 42 -3.65 -9.72 5.50
N ASP A 43 -4.09 -9.36 4.29
CA ASP A 43 -5.19 -8.42 4.04
C ASP A 43 -6.35 -9.13 3.31
N LEU A 44 -6.99 -10.05 4.02
CA LEU A 44 -8.23 -10.72 3.60
C LEU A 44 -9.36 -10.44 4.58
N GLY A 45 -10.58 -10.32 4.05
CA GLY A 45 -11.79 -10.39 4.85
C GLY A 45 -12.05 -11.80 5.34
N ALA A 46 -12.68 -11.90 6.51
CA ALA A 46 -13.10 -13.19 7.06
C ALA A 46 -13.97 -13.93 6.02
N ASP A 47 -14.89 -13.26 5.33
CA ASP A 47 -15.72 -13.83 4.26
C ASP A 47 -14.94 -14.65 3.21
N LYS A 48 -13.78 -14.17 2.77
CA LYS A 48 -12.92 -14.85 1.78
C LYS A 48 -11.99 -15.87 2.42
N PHE A 49 -11.54 -15.60 3.64
CA PHE A 49 -10.71 -16.53 4.42
C PHE A 49 -11.53 -17.76 4.86
N LEU A 50 -12.82 -17.61 5.14
CA LEU A 50 -13.70 -18.64 5.72
C LEU A 50 -14.18 -19.70 4.74
N LEU A 51 -13.97 -19.52 3.44
CA LEU A 51 -14.15 -20.60 2.46
C LEU A 51 -13.29 -21.83 2.85
N THR A 52 -12.22 -21.63 3.63
CA THR A 52 -11.35 -22.69 4.15
C THR A 52 -11.72 -23.17 5.57
N SER A 53 -12.38 -22.38 6.42
CA SER A 53 -12.53 -22.69 7.87
C SER A 53 -13.95 -22.74 8.46
N ARG A 54 -15.02 -22.62 7.66
CA ARG A 54 -16.43 -23.00 7.98
C ARG A 54 -17.11 -22.37 9.23
N ARG A 55 -16.60 -21.30 9.87
CA ARG A 55 -17.08 -20.92 11.23
C ARG A 55 -17.52 -19.48 11.52
N LEU A 56 -17.68 -18.58 10.56
CA LEU A 56 -18.29 -17.27 10.83
C LEU A 56 -19.40 -16.94 9.82
N ARG A 57 -20.39 -16.17 10.27
CA ARG A 57 -21.53 -15.73 9.46
C ARG A 57 -21.06 -14.70 8.43
N GLU A 58 -21.70 -14.69 7.27
CA GLU A 58 -21.53 -13.65 6.26
C GLU A 58 -21.81 -12.27 6.88
N GLU A 59 -20.85 -11.36 6.74
CA GLU A 59 -20.99 -9.99 7.25
C GLU A 59 -21.74 -9.12 6.25
N SER A 60 -22.62 -8.24 6.73
CA SER A 60 -23.37 -7.34 5.85
C SER A 60 -22.48 -6.31 5.14
N ASN A 61 -21.31 -5.99 5.70
CA ASN A 61 -20.35 -5.05 5.11
C ASN A 61 -18.92 -5.60 5.27
N PRO A 62 -18.48 -6.58 4.47
CA PRO A 62 -17.18 -7.22 4.63
C PRO A 62 -16.01 -6.24 4.58
N ALA A 63 -16.13 -5.18 3.76
CA ALA A 63 -15.13 -4.11 3.70
C ALA A 63 -14.99 -3.33 5.02
N LEU A 64 -16.01 -3.23 5.85
CA LEU A 64 -15.96 -2.55 7.16
C LEU A 64 -15.83 -3.55 8.33
N GLY A 65 -15.63 -4.82 8.00
CA GLY A 65 -15.80 -5.95 8.90
C GLY A 65 -14.53 -6.47 9.56
N LEU A 66 -14.59 -7.74 9.98
CA LEU A 66 -13.44 -8.51 10.43
C LEU A 66 -12.54 -8.85 9.23
N ARG A 67 -11.57 -7.98 8.96
CA ARG A 67 -10.58 -8.18 7.89
C ARG A 67 -9.18 -7.81 8.33
N SER A 68 -8.20 -8.35 7.61
CA SER A 68 -6.82 -7.84 7.60
C SER A 68 -6.20 -7.88 9.00
N ILE A 69 -5.68 -6.77 9.53
CA ILE A 69 -5.09 -6.76 10.87
C ILE A 69 -6.09 -7.16 11.97
N ARG A 70 -7.37 -6.85 11.82
CA ARG A 70 -8.39 -7.24 12.82
C ARG A 70 -8.62 -8.74 12.84
N LEU A 71 -8.58 -9.37 11.67
CA LEU A 71 -8.60 -10.84 11.58
C LEU A 71 -7.33 -11.41 12.21
N CYS A 72 -6.17 -10.82 11.94
CA CYS A 72 -4.88 -11.24 12.50
C CYS A 72 -4.82 -11.12 14.04
N LEU A 73 -5.38 -10.05 14.61
CA LEU A 73 -5.45 -9.84 16.05
C LEU A 73 -6.49 -10.74 16.73
N ARG A 74 -7.50 -11.22 15.99
CA ARG A 74 -8.47 -12.20 16.50
C ARG A 74 -7.91 -13.62 16.45
N GLU A 75 -7.27 -13.97 15.34
CA GLU A 75 -6.70 -15.30 15.06
C GLU A 75 -5.18 -15.23 15.21
N GLU A 76 -4.71 -14.96 16.44
CA GLU A 76 -3.30 -14.64 16.71
C GLU A 76 -2.32 -15.73 16.25
N GLU A 77 -2.69 -17.01 16.33
CA GLU A 77 -1.83 -18.12 15.88
C GLU A 77 -1.49 -18.03 14.37
N LEU A 78 -2.47 -17.64 13.55
CA LEU A 78 -2.27 -17.44 12.12
C LEU A 78 -1.30 -16.27 11.89
N PHE A 79 -1.48 -15.18 12.63
CA PHE A 79 -0.65 -14.01 12.48
C PHE A 79 0.78 -14.27 12.94
N PHE A 80 0.93 -14.90 14.11
CA PHE A 80 2.20 -15.31 14.69
C PHE A 80 3.00 -16.21 13.74
N THR A 81 2.34 -17.21 13.15
CA THR A 81 2.93 -18.10 12.12
C THR A 81 3.46 -17.30 10.93
N GLN A 82 2.67 -16.35 10.42
CA GLN A 82 3.10 -15.50 9.30
C GLN A 82 4.30 -14.62 9.69
N LEU A 83 4.28 -14.00 10.88
CA LEU A 83 5.36 -13.14 11.34
C LEU A 83 6.67 -13.91 11.54
N ARG A 84 6.62 -15.11 12.12
CA ARG A 84 7.79 -16.00 12.23
C ARG A 84 8.39 -16.31 10.86
N ALA A 85 7.56 -16.67 9.88
CA ALA A 85 8.03 -16.93 8.52
C ALA A 85 8.70 -15.70 7.87
N ILE A 86 8.12 -14.49 8.03
CA ILE A 86 8.71 -13.25 7.50
C ILE A 86 10.05 -12.94 8.18
N LEU A 87 10.11 -13.09 9.51
CA LEU A 87 11.34 -12.89 10.29
C LEU A 87 12.44 -13.86 9.84
N ARG A 88 12.14 -15.15 9.73
CA ARG A 88 13.10 -16.15 9.22
C ARG A 88 13.63 -15.78 7.83
N ALA A 89 12.74 -15.37 6.91
CA ALA A 89 13.13 -14.98 5.55
C ALA A 89 14.03 -13.74 5.50
N SER A 90 14.02 -12.90 6.54
CA SER A 90 14.86 -11.70 6.61
C SER A 90 16.33 -11.98 6.92
N ALA A 91 16.66 -13.18 7.42
CA ALA A 91 17.98 -13.50 7.98
C ALA A 91 19.13 -13.36 6.97
N ALA A 92 18.96 -13.93 5.77
CA ALA A 92 20.04 -14.08 4.80
C ALA A 92 20.47 -12.76 4.15
N TYR A 93 19.50 -11.95 3.70
CA TYR A 93 19.74 -10.77 2.87
C TYR A 93 19.44 -9.43 3.57
N ARG A 94 18.77 -9.44 4.73
CA ARG A 94 18.38 -8.25 5.50
C ARG A 94 17.67 -7.17 4.66
N ASN A 95 16.89 -7.62 3.69
CA ASN A 95 16.16 -6.78 2.73
C ASN A 95 14.65 -6.99 2.78
N VAL A 96 14.14 -7.65 3.82
CA VAL A 96 12.70 -7.83 4.04
C VAL A 96 12.18 -6.72 4.96
N ARG A 97 10.98 -6.22 4.68
CA ARG A 97 10.26 -5.23 5.51
C ARG A 97 8.81 -5.66 5.69
N ILE A 98 8.24 -5.37 6.83
CA ILE A 98 6.86 -5.72 7.19
C ILE A 98 5.94 -4.53 6.95
N ILE A 99 4.75 -4.75 6.39
CA ILE A 99 3.67 -3.76 6.34
C ILE A 99 2.42 -4.33 7.02
N PHE A 100 1.88 -3.62 8.02
CA PHE A 100 0.55 -3.92 8.57
C PHE A 100 -0.56 -3.19 7.79
N PRO A 101 -1.54 -3.90 7.22
CA PRO A 101 -2.72 -3.33 6.58
C PRO A 101 -3.77 -2.87 7.60
N MET A 102 -4.69 -1.99 7.18
CA MET A 102 -5.94 -1.69 7.91
C MET A 102 -5.81 -1.22 9.36
N ILE A 103 -4.63 -0.74 9.77
CA ILE A 103 -4.47 -0.09 11.07
C ILE A 103 -5.34 1.18 11.08
N SER A 104 -6.16 1.32 12.11
CA SER A 104 -7.06 2.45 12.30
C SER A 104 -6.72 3.27 13.54
N GLY A 105 -6.00 2.68 14.51
CA GLY A 105 -5.66 3.31 15.79
C GLY A 105 -4.33 2.82 16.37
N MET A 106 -3.91 3.45 17.47
CA MET A 106 -2.65 3.13 18.16
C MET A 106 -2.72 1.78 18.88
N GLU A 107 -3.88 1.44 19.43
CA GLU A 107 -4.11 0.20 20.16
C GLU A 107 -3.91 -1.03 19.27
N GLU A 108 -4.44 -1.00 18.04
CA GLU A 108 -4.23 -2.08 17.06
C GLU A 108 -2.75 -2.21 16.69
N LEU A 109 -2.04 -1.08 16.54
CA LEU A 109 -0.60 -1.09 16.24
C LEU A 109 0.22 -1.69 17.39
N LEU A 110 -0.05 -1.28 18.64
CA LEU A 110 0.68 -1.77 19.81
C LEU A 110 0.44 -3.27 20.03
N GLN A 111 -0.78 -3.76 19.84
CA GLN A 111 -1.09 -5.18 19.90
C GLN A 111 -0.34 -5.96 18.81
N ALA A 112 -0.35 -5.45 17.57
CA ALA A 112 0.37 -6.11 16.47
C ALA A 112 1.89 -6.14 16.68
N LYS A 113 2.47 -5.07 17.25
CA LYS A 113 3.89 -5.01 17.64
C LYS A 113 4.20 -6.04 18.74
N ALA A 114 3.34 -6.19 19.73
CA ALA A 114 3.53 -7.19 20.79
C ALA A 114 3.58 -8.63 20.24
N ILE A 115 2.71 -8.97 19.28
CA ILE A 115 2.74 -10.29 18.62
C ILE A 115 4.03 -10.46 17.78
N LEU A 116 4.46 -9.41 17.08
CA LEU A 116 5.73 -9.41 16.35
C LEU A 116 6.93 -9.64 17.27
N ASP A 117 6.96 -8.98 18.42
CA ASP A 117 8.05 -9.15 19.39
C ASP A 117 8.02 -10.55 20.03
N GLY A 118 6.84 -11.10 20.33
CA GLY A 118 6.71 -12.49 20.74
C GLY A 118 7.21 -13.49 19.67
N ALA A 119 6.97 -13.20 18.38
CA ALA A 119 7.49 -14.03 17.29
C ALA A 119 9.03 -13.98 17.21
N LYS A 120 9.63 -12.80 17.43
CA LYS A 120 11.09 -12.65 17.55
C LYS A 120 11.63 -13.46 18.73
N GLU A 121 11.06 -13.28 19.92
CA GLU A 121 11.48 -14.01 21.14
C GLU A 121 11.42 -15.52 20.94
N SER A 122 10.37 -16.01 20.29
CA SER A 122 10.21 -17.43 20.01
C SER A 122 11.28 -17.96 19.04
N LEU A 123 11.64 -17.21 18.00
CA LEU A 123 12.75 -17.59 17.12
C LEU A 123 14.11 -17.58 17.84
N GLU A 124 14.32 -16.63 18.76
CA GLU A 124 15.53 -16.59 19.58
C GLU A 124 15.65 -17.83 20.49
N GLN A 125 14.55 -18.25 21.11
CA GLN A 125 14.50 -19.46 21.93
C GLN A 125 14.77 -20.73 21.11
N ASP A 126 14.28 -20.77 19.87
CA ASP A 126 14.53 -21.87 18.93
C ASP A 126 15.94 -21.85 18.32
N GLY A 127 16.72 -20.78 18.56
CA GLY A 127 18.05 -20.60 17.96
C GLY A 127 18.02 -20.34 16.46
N ILE A 128 16.93 -19.76 15.95
CA ILE A 128 16.72 -19.47 14.53
C ILE A 128 17.08 -18.00 14.24
N ASP A 129 17.95 -17.77 13.27
CA ASP A 129 18.39 -16.43 12.87
C ASP A 129 17.28 -15.62 12.18
N PHE A 130 17.27 -14.30 12.42
CA PHE A 130 16.44 -13.31 11.74
C PHE A 130 17.08 -11.91 11.82
N ASP A 131 16.55 -10.96 11.05
CA ASP A 131 16.94 -9.56 11.16
C ASP A 131 16.26 -8.88 12.37
N ARG A 132 17.01 -8.74 13.47
CA ARG A 132 16.54 -8.07 14.70
C ARG A 132 16.06 -6.64 14.48
N ASN A 133 16.57 -5.97 13.43
CA ASN A 133 16.23 -4.59 13.09
C ASN A 133 15.33 -4.49 11.85
N ILE A 134 14.58 -5.56 11.54
CA ILE A 134 13.63 -5.58 10.44
C ILE A 134 12.69 -4.38 10.50
N SER A 135 12.60 -3.63 9.40
CA SER A 135 11.77 -2.42 9.37
C SER A 135 10.29 -2.77 9.34
N LEU A 136 9.51 -2.09 10.17
CA LEU A 136 8.06 -2.16 10.22
C LEU A 136 7.45 -0.88 9.63
N GLY A 137 6.45 -1.03 8.76
CA GLY A 137 5.68 0.09 8.23
C GLY A 137 4.18 -0.16 8.27
N LEU A 138 3.41 0.88 7.96
CA LEU A 138 1.96 0.81 7.89
C LEU A 138 1.45 1.05 6.47
N MET A 139 0.37 0.34 6.12
CA MET A 139 -0.45 0.74 4.99
C MET A 139 -1.39 1.86 5.43
N MET A 140 -1.17 3.06 4.89
CA MET A 140 -1.99 4.23 5.19
C MET A 140 -3.21 4.23 4.25
N GLU A 141 -4.27 3.57 4.70
CA GLU A 141 -5.48 3.33 3.89
C GLU A 141 -6.80 3.56 4.65
N VAL A 142 -6.75 3.81 5.96
CA VAL A 142 -7.93 4.10 6.79
C VAL A 142 -7.94 5.58 7.17
N PRO A 143 -9.05 6.33 6.97
CA PRO A 143 -9.14 7.75 7.31
C PRO A 143 -8.78 8.07 8.77
N ALA A 144 -9.11 7.18 9.70
CA ALA A 144 -8.73 7.30 11.10
C ALA A 144 -7.19 7.34 11.27
N ALA A 145 -6.46 6.43 10.60
CA ALA A 145 -5.00 6.44 10.62
C ALA A 145 -4.40 7.69 9.97
N VAL A 146 -5.04 8.24 8.93
CA VAL A 146 -4.64 9.53 8.36
C VAL A 146 -4.73 10.65 9.40
N ALA A 147 -5.85 10.69 10.14
CA ALA A 147 -6.09 11.72 11.16
C ALA A 147 -5.04 11.73 12.27
N ILE A 148 -4.47 10.55 12.60
CA ILE A 148 -3.44 10.39 13.64
C ILE A 148 -2.07 10.00 13.08
N ALA A 149 -1.79 10.30 11.81
CA ALA A 149 -0.57 9.85 11.12
C ALA A 149 0.71 10.33 11.81
N ASP A 150 0.67 11.48 12.49
CA ASP A 150 1.80 12.02 13.26
C ASP A 150 2.12 11.20 14.53
N LEU A 151 1.11 10.58 15.14
CA LEU A 151 1.28 9.65 16.26
C LEU A 151 1.83 8.31 15.77
N LEU A 152 1.23 7.77 14.70
CA LEU A 152 1.66 6.50 14.11
C LEU A 152 3.10 6.55 13.58
N ALA A 153 3.52 7.69 13.01
CA ALA A 153 4.84 7.86 12.42
C ALA A 153 5.99 7.78 13.44
N ARG A 154 5.70 7.90 14.74
CA ARG A 154 6.69 7.75 15.82
C ARG A 154 6.95 6.28 16.16
N GLU A 155 6.06 5.39 15.75
CA GLU A 155 6.05 3.99 16.16
C GLU A 155 6.51 3.01 15.07
N VAL A 156 6.73 3.51 13.85
CA VAL A 156 7.08 2.72 12.66
C VAL A 156 8.17 3.38 11.84
N ASP A 157 8.81 2.61 10.96
CA ASP A 157 9.96 3.05 10.17
C ASP A 157 9.59 3.67 8.83
N PHE A 158 8.37 3.41 8.32
CA PHE A 158 7.89 3.96 7.03
C PHE A 158 6.38 3.85 6.87
N PHE A 159 5.84 4.61 5.91
CA PHE A 159 4.45 4.49 5.47
C PHE A 159 4.34 4.07 4.01
N SER A 160 3.28 3.33 3.68
CA SER A 160 2.87 3.07 2.31
C SER A 160 1.39 3.40 2.12
N ILE A 161 1.08 4.42 1.35
CA ILE A 161 -0.30 4.84 1.07
C ILE A 161 -0.97 3.78 0.19
N GLY A 162 -2.05 3.18 0.66
CA GLY A 162 -2.90 2.28 -0.11
C GLY A 162 -4.08 3.07 -0.68
N THR A 163 -3.92 3.63 -1.89
CA THR A 163 -4.93 4.58 -2.42
C THR A 163 -6.31 3.97 -2.58
N ASN A 164 -6.35 2.69 -2.93
CA ASN A 164 -7.59 2.01 -3.26
C ASN A 164 -8.59 2.00 -2.09
N ASP A 165 -8.12 1.55 -0.93
CA ASP A 165 -8.94 1.50 0.28
C ASP A 165 -9.05 2.89 0.92
N LEU A 166 -8.02 3.75 0.79
CA LEU A 166 -8.11 5.15 1.23
C LEU A 166 -9.24 5.91 0.54
N ILE A 167 -9.37 5.81 -0.78
CA ILE A 167 -10.44 6.48 -1.54
C ILE A 167 -11.80 5.91 -1.13
N GLN A 168 -11.92 4.58 -1.11
CA GLN A 168 -13.15 3.88 -0.74
C GLN A 168 -13.67 4.31 0.65
N TYR A 169 -12.82 4.33 1.66
CA TYR A 169 -13.25 4.69 3.03
C TYR A 169 -13.37 6.20 3.23
N THR A 170 -12.55 7.02 2.58
CA THR A 170 -12.67 8.48 2.68
C THR A 170 -13.98 8.98 2.06
N LEU A 171 -14.40 8.36 0.95
CA LEU A 171 -15.61 8.75 0.23
C LEU A 171 -16.84 7.91 0.60
N ALA A 172 -16.67 6.87 1.42
CA ALA A 172 -17.70 5.90 1.78
C ALA A 172 -18.34 5.22 0.55
N ILE A 173 -17.51 4.77 -0.40
CA ILE A 173 -17.93 4.18 -1.67
C ILE A 173 -17.29 2.82 -1.86
N ASP A 174 -18.12 1.77 -2.00
CA ASP A 174 -17.66 0.48 -2.47
C ASP A 174 -17.41 0.52 -3.98
N ARG A 175 -16.14 0.40 -4.37
CA ARG A 175 -15.71 0.40 -5.77
C ARG A 175 -16.15 -0.85 -6.56
N VAL A 176 -16.58 -1.92 -5.88
CA VAL A 176 -17.14 -3.12 -6.51
C VAL A 176 -18.64 -2.96 -6.77
N SER A 177 -19.30 -2.00 -6.10
CA SER A 177 -20.72 -1.75 -6.28
C SER A 177 -20.99 -0.96 -7.56
N GLU A 178 -21.62 -1.61 -8.55
CA GLU A 178 -22.00 -0.99 -9.83
C GLU A 178 -22.84 0.29 -9.66
N HIS A 179 -23.61 0.39 -8.57
CA HIS A 179 -24.48 1.52 -8.29
C HIS A 179 -23.73 2.80 -7.91
N VAL A 180 -22.55 2.68 -7.30
CA VAL A 180 -21.82 3.83 -6.73
C VAL A 180 -20.36 3.92 -7.19
N ALA A 181 -19.84 2.93 -7.92
CA ALA A 181 -18.47 2.93 -8.41
C ALA A 181 -18.12 4.18 -9.23
N HIS A 182 -19.10 4.80 -9.90
CA HIS A 182 -18.91 6.07 -10.64
C HIS A 182 -18.59 7.28 -9.74
N LEU A 183 -18.82 7.18 -8.43
CA LEU A 183 -18.48 8.21 -7.44
C LEU A 183 -17.04 8.03 -6.89
N TYR A 184 -16.39 6.91 -7.20
CA TYR A 184 -15.01 6.64 -6.78
C TYR A 184 -14.07 7.60 -7.51
N GLU A 185 -13.46 8.53 -6.76
CA GLU A 185 -12.73 9.65 -7.37
C GLU A 185 -11.35 9.86 -6.71
N PRO A 186 -10.26 9.39 -7.36
CA PRO A 186 -8.89 9.55 -6.88
C PRO A 186 -8.44 11.01 -6.69
N LEU A 187 -8.97 11.94 -7.48
CA LEU A 187 -8.62 13.36 -7.43
C LEU A 187 -9.52 14.17 -6.49
N HIS A 188 -10.37 13.50 -5.71
CA HIS A 188 -11.20 14.18 -4.73
C HIS A 188 -10.34 14.97 -3.73
N PRO A 189 -10.66 16.25 -3.43
CA PRO A 189 -9.82 17.09 -2.55
C PRO A 189 -9.53 16.47 -1.19
N ALA A 190 -10.48 15.74 -0.61
CA ALA A 190 -10.26 15.01 0.65
C ALA A 190 -9.17 13.92 0.52
N VAL A 191 -9.12 13.19 -0.60
CA VAL A 191 -8.10 12.16 -0.85
C VAL A 191 -6.73 12.81 -1.02
N LEU A 192 -6.63 13.87 -1.82
CA LEU A 192 -5.37 14.58 -2.03
C LEU A 192 -4.83 15.21 -0.74
N ARG A 193 -5.71 15.76 0.10
CA ARG A 193 -5.35 16.29 1.43
C ARG A 193 -4.92 15.17 2.37
N SER A 194 -5.56 14.01 2.33
CA SER A 194 -5.12 12.82 3.09
C SER A 194 -3.71 12.39 2.68
N ILE A 195 -3.42 12.33 1.37
CA ILE A 195 -2.06 12.02 0.87
C ILE A 195 -1.06 13.05 1.40
N LYS A 196 -1.36 14.35 1.29
CA LYS A 196 -0.50 15.42 1.81
C LYS A 196 -0.24 15.26 3.31
N GLN A 197 -1.28 15.00 4.11
CA GLN A 197 -1.18 14.85 5.56
C GLN A 197 -0.29 13.67 5.94
N ILE A 198 -0.42 12.53 5.26
CA ILE A 198 0.44 11.35 5.48
C ILE A 198 1.89 11.69 5.15
N VAL A 199 2.13 12.33 4.00
CA VAL A 199 3.50 12.69 3.58
C VAL A 199 4.13 13.70 4.53
N ASP A 200 3.38 14.71 4.98
CA ASP A 200 3.85 15.69 5.95
C ASP A 200 4.13 15.06 7.32
N ALA A 201 3.32 14.09 7.75
CA ALA A 201 3.57 13.33 8.97
C ALA A 201 4.87 12.52 8.86
N GLY A 202 5.09 11.84 7.73
CA GLY A 202 6.32 11.10 7.49
C GLY A 202 7.56 12.00 7.46
N GLN A 203 7.49 13.10 6.72
CA GLN A 203 8.59 14.09 6.64
C GLN A 203 8.94 14.69 8.01
N ARG A 204 7.93 15.07 8.81
CA ARG A 204 8.15 15.63 10.15
C ARG A 204 8.80 14.64 11.12
N ASN A 205 8.56 13.34 10.95
CA ASN A 205 9.15 12.28 11.78
C ASN A 205 10.37 11.63 11.13
N GLY A 206 10.81 12.08 9.95
CA GLY A 206 11.98 11.54 9.26
C GLY A 206 11.81 10.15 8.66
N ILE A 207 10.57 9.66 8.48
CA ILE A 207 10.29 8.35 7.89
C ILE A 207 9.87 8.48 6.42
N PRO A 208 10.31 7.57 5.52
CA PRO A 208 9.93 7.62 4.13
C PRO A 208 8.45 7.24 3.93
N VAL A 209 7.82 7.87 2.95
CA VAL A 209 6.44 7.59 2.55
C VAL A 209 6.43 7.13 1.10
N SER A 210 5.86 5.96 0.85
CA SER A 210 5.59 5.43 -0.48
C SER A 210 4.10 5.48 -0.79
N ILE A 211 3.77 5.33 -2.08
CA ILE A 211 2.40 5.09 -2.52
C ILE A 211 2.32 3.81 -3.32
N CYS A 212 1.25 3.05 -3.12
CA CYS A 212 0.93 1.85 -3.84
C CYS A 212 -0.54 1.85 -4.25
N GLY A 213 -0.89 1.03 -5.23
CA GLY A 213 -2.22 1.00 -5.82
C GLY A 213 -2.20 1.52 -7.26
N GLU A 214 -3.39 1.63 -7.85
CA GLU A 214 -3.55 1.97 -9.26
C GLU A 214 -3.09 3.40 -9.55
N MET A 215 -3.35 4.34 -8.64
CA MET A 215 -2.97 5.74 -8.80
C MET A 215 -1.47 5.92 -9.06
N ALA A 216 -0.62 5.10 -8.42
CA ALA A 216 0.83 5.16 -8.58
C ALA A 216 1.32 4.74 -9.98
N GLY A 217 0.53 3.94 -10.69
CA GLY A 217 0.83 3.43 -12.03
C GLY A 217 0.25 4.28 -13.15
N GLU A 218 -0.57 5.29 -12.85
CA GLU A 218 -1.27 6.08 -13.84
C GLU A 218 -0.59 7.43 -14.13
N PRO A 219 -0.11 7.66 -15.36
CA PRO A 219 0.62 8.89 -15.70
C PRO A 219 -0.19 10.17 -15.54
N PHE A 220 -1.52 10.09 -15.62
CA PHE A 220 -2.39 11.24 -15.41
C PHE A 220 -2.22 11.86 -14.01
N TYR A 221 -1.97 11.04 -12.99
CA TYR A 221 -1.79 11.50 -11.61
C TYR A 221 -0.32 11.81 -11.26
N LEU A 222 0.63 11.33 -12.06
CA LEU A 222 2.05 11.44 -11.76
C LEU A 222 2.55 12.87 -11.47
N PRO A 223 2.12 13.93 -12.21
CA PRO A 223 2.59 15.29 -11.94
C PRO A 223 2.36 15.72 -10.50
N ILE A 224 1.19 15.40 -9.93
CA ILE A 224 0.87 15.76 -8.56
C ILE A 224 1.46 14.79 -7.54
N LEU A 225 1.59 13.49 -7.90
CA LEU A 225 2.23 12.50 -7.03
C LEU A 225 3.69 12.84 -6.76
N LEU A 226 4.42 13.33 -7.78
CA LEU A 226 5.80 13.78 -7.60
C LEU A 226 5.89 15.03 -6.70
N GLY A 227 4.94 15.95 -6.82
CA GLY A 227 4.96 17.19 -6.04
C GLY A 227 4.58 17.02 -4.57
N PHE A 228 3.89 15.93 -4.20
CA PHE A 228 3.70 15.57 -2.79
C PHE A 228 5.04 15.28 -2.08
N GLY A 229 6.08 14.84 -2.80
CA GLY A 229 7.38 14.51 -2.20
C GLY A 229 7.45 13.08 -1.66
N LEU A 230 6.77 12.14 -2.32
CA LEU A 230 6.84 10.70 -2.04
C LEU A 230 8.26 10.14 -2.31
N ASN A 231 8.71 9.20 -1.48
CA ASN A 231 10.03 8.57 -1.62
C ASN A 231 10.03 7.44 -2.65
N SER A 232 8.90 6.77 -2.87
CA SER A 232 8.79 5.72 -3.89
C SER A 232 7.36 5.51 -4.38
N LEU A 233 7.24 5.06 -5.63
CA LEU A 233 5.99 4.67 -6.26
C LEU A 233 6.03 3.15 -6.51
N SER A 234 5.00 2.42 -6.06
CA SER A 234 4.86 0.98 -6.28
C SER A 234 3.65 0.68 -7.16
N MET A 235 3.88 0.01 -8.28
CA MET A 235 2.89 -0.21 -9.33
C MET A 235 3.07 -1.59 -10.00
N THR A 236 2.17 -1.95 -10.91
CA THR A 236 2.33 -3.16 -11.72
C THR A 236 3.55 -3.06 -12.63
N PRO A 237 4.24 -4.17 -12.95
CA PRO A 237 5.46 -4.14 -13.76
C PRO A 237 5.29 -3.44 -15.13
N ARG A 238 4.11 -3.58 -15.74
CA ARG A 238 3.79 -2.97 -17.05
C ARG A 238 3.76 -1.44 -17.01
N ALA A 239 3.42 -0.84 -15.87
CA ALA A 239 3.37 0.62 -15.72
C ALA A 239 4.77 1.25 -15.52
N ILE A 240 5.75 0.48 -15.05
CA ILE A 240 7.07 1.00 -14.64
C ILE A 240 7.80 1.77 -15.76
N PRO A 241 7.93 1.27 -17.00
CA PRO A 241 8.65 2.01 -18.06
C PRO A 241 7.96 3.33 -18.40
N ARG A 242 6.63 3.32 -18.47
CA ARG A 242 5.79 4.49 -18.78
C ARG A 242 5.95 5.58 -17.74
N ILE A 243 5.79 5.23 -16.46
CA ILE A 243 5.95 6.16 -15.35
C ILE A 243 7.40 6.66 -15.27
N LYS A 244 8.39 5.76 -15.39
CA LYS A 244 9.81 6.15 -15.38
C LYS A 244 10.17 7.14 -16.47
N ASN A 245 9.64 6.97 -17.68
CA ASN A 245 9.85 7.92 -18.77
C ASN A 245 9.30 9.30 -18.41
N MET A 246 8.09 9.37 -17.88
CA MET A 246 7.46 10.64 -17.51
C MET A 246 8.17 11.33 -16.32
N ILE A 247 8.61 10.58 -15.30
CA ILE A 247 9.42 11.12 -14.18
C ILE A 247 10.67 11.84 -14.70
N ARG A 248 11.34 11.29 -15.73
CA ARG A 248 12.56 11.87 -16.30
C ARG A 248 12.33 13.18 -17.06
N ASN A 249 11.08 13.55 -17.32
CA ASN A 249 10.69 14.74 -18.07
C ASN A 249 10.00 15.82 -17.19
N ILE A 250 9.98 15.64 -15.87
CA ILE A 250 9.36 16.56 -14.92
C ILE A 250 10.38 16.93 -13.85
N SER A 251 10.63 18.22 -13.65
CA SER A 251 11.41 18.64 -12.49
C SER A 251 10.56 18.60 -11.21
N LEU A 252 11.19 18.32 -10.07
CA LEU A 252 10.51 18.34 -8.78
C LEU A 252 9.92 19.72 -8.45
N SER A 253 10.54 20.81 -8.92
CA SER A 253 10.01 22.17 -8.72
C SER A 253 8.71 22.39 -9.48
N GLU A 254 8.62 21.93 -10.73
CA GLU A 254 7.36 21.98 -11.50
C GLU A 254 6.29 21.13 -10.83
N ALA A 255 6.63 19.91 -10.44
CA ALA A 255 5.70 18.99 -9.78
C ALA A 255 5.09 19.60 -8.52
N LYS A 256 5.90 20.25 -7.67
CA LYS A 256 5.40 20.95 -6.47
C LYS A 256 4.38 22.03 -6.82
N GLY A 257 4.67 22.86 -7.83
CA GLY A 257 3.73 23.88 -8.31
C GLY A 257 2.41 23.27 -8.82
N PHE A 258 2.49 22.11 -9.49
CA PHE A 258 1.28 21.40 -9.94
C PHE A 258 0.44 20.89 -8.77
N THR A 259 1.08 20.30 -7.77
CA THR A 259 0.39 19.81 -6.56
C THR A 259 -0.23 20.94 -5.75
N GLU A 260 0.48 22.05 -5.54
CA GLU A 260 -0.03 23.22 -4.84
C GLU A 260 -1.25 23.81 -5.54
N LYS A 261 -1.20 23.91 -6.88
CA LYS A 261 -2.36 24.35 -7.67
C LYS A 261 -3.54 23.39 -7.52
N ALA A 262 -3.33 22.08 -7.65
CA ALA A 262 -4.38 21.08 -7.49
C ALA A 262 -5.02 21.12 -6.10
N LEU A 263 -4.23 21.25 -5.03
CA LEU A 263 -4.72 21.35 -3.65
C LEU A 263 -5.49 22.65 -3.36
N SER A 264 -5.31 23.69 -4.18
CA SER A 264 -6.06 24.96 -4.07
C SER A 264 -7.46 24.91 -4.69
N LEU A 265 -7.76 23.88 -5.48
CA LEU A 265 -9.06 23.70 -6.14
C LEU A 265 -10.06 22.99 -5.22
N SER A 266 -11.33 23.27 -5.43
CA SER A 266 -12.41 22.85 -4.51
C SER A 266 -13.15 21.59 -4.94
N THR A 267 -13.04 21.19 -6.21
CA THR A 267 -13.76 20.05 -6.77
C THR A 267 -12.83 19.12 -7.54
N ALA A 268 -13.19 17.83 -7.63
CA ALA A 268 -12.46 16.88 -8.45
C ALA A 268 -12.50 17.26 -9.94
N GLU A 269 -13.62 17.79 -10.42
CA GLU A 269 -13.79 18.25 -11.80
C GLU A 269 -12.79 19.36 -12.16
N ASP A 270 -12.63 20.37 -11.30
CA ASP A 270 -11.64 21.43 -11.51
C ASP A 270 -10.22 20.87 -11.56
N ILE A 271 -9.91 19.91 -10.69
CA ILE A 271 -8.59 19.26 -10.62
C ILE A 271 -8.33 18.43 -11.87
N ILE A 272 -9.34 17.67 -12.34
CA ILE A 272 -9.26 16.89 -13.57
C ILE A 272 -9.04 17.82 -14.77
N ALA A 273 -9.83 18.88 -14.91
CA ALA A 273 -9.70 19.85 -16.00
C ALA A 273 -8.31 20.51 -16.01
N TYR A 274 -7.82 20.88 -14.82
CA TYR A 274 -6.48 21.41 -14.66
C TYR A 274 -5.39 20.42 -15.09
N LEU A 275 -5.50 19.15 -14.68
CA LEU A 275 -4.54 18.13 -15.08
C LEU A 275 -4.63 17.82 -16.56
N GLN A 276 -5.82 17.73 -17.15
CA GLN A 276 -6.00 17.55 -18.59
C GLN A 276 -5.30 18.64 -19.40
N ASP A 277 -5.52 19.92 -19.05
CA ASP A 277 -4.85 21.05 -19.70
C ASP A 277 -3.31 20.95 -19.56
N LEU A 278 -2.84 20.55 -18.38
CA LEU A 278 -1.42 20.30 -18.13
C LEU A 278 -0.88 19.15 -19.00
N MET A 279 -1.62 18.05 -19.13
CA MET A 279 -1.25 16.90 -19.95
C MET A 279 -1.13 17.28 -21.43
N ASP A 280 -2.09 18.03 -21.96
CA ASP A 280 -2.11 18.44 -23.37
C ASP A 280 -0.97 19.41 -23.70
N LYS A 281 -0.76 20.42 -22.84
CA LYS A 281 0.26 21.45 -23.09
C LYS A 281 1.68 20.98 -22.85
N ARG A 282 1.91 20.18 -21.79
CA ARG A 282 3.26 19.83 -21.32
C ARG A 282 3.69 18.43 -21.73
N PHE A 283 2.75 17.50 -21.89
CA PHE A 283 3.04 16.07 -22.03
C PHE A 283 2.48 15.44 -23.31
N SER A 284 1.93 16.22 -24.23
CA SER A 284 1.41 15.75 -25.55
C SER A 284 2.38 14.83 -26.29
N ASN A 285 3.66 15.20 -26.37
CA ASN A 285 4.69 14.39 -27.03
C ASN A 285 4.99 13.07 -26.29
N ILE A 286 4.85 13.06 -24.96
CA ILE A 286 5.06 11.86 -24.14
C ILE A 286 3.89 10.89 -24.35
N PHE A 287 2.66 11.40 -24.47
CA PHE A 287 1.48 10.56 -24.70
C PHE A 287 1.37 10.05 -26.13
N ALA A 288 1.76 10.84 -27.13
CA ALA A 288 1.83 10.38 -28.53
C ALA A 288 2.79 9.19 -28.70
N PHE A 289 3.88 9.14 -27.92
CA PHE A 289 4.81 8.01 -27.89
C PHE A 289 4.25 6.79 -27.15
N LEU A 290 3.42 7.00 -26.11
CA LEU A 290 2.88 5.94 -25.26
C LEU A 290 1.58 5.32 -25.81
N ASN A 291 0.82 6.09 -26.58
CA ASN A 291 -0.37 5.68 -27.32
C ASN A 291 -0.17 6.08 -28.78
N PRO A 292 0.68 5.37 -29.55
CA PRO A 292 0.82 5.66 -30.96
C PRO A 292 -0.55 5.51 -31.64
N PRO A 293 -0.91 6.41 -32.58
CA PRO A 293 -2.13 6.23 -33.36
C PRO A 293 -2.10 4.83 -34.02
N ALA A 294 -3.27 4.17 -34.05
CA ALA A 294 -3.40 2.87 -34.69
C ALA A 294 -2.80 2.95 -36.11
N PRO A 295 -2.03 1.94 -36.56
CA PRO A 295 -1.49 1.96 -37.91
C PRO A 295 -2.65 2.09 -38.89
N ILE A 296 -2.62 3.16 -39.67
CA ILE A 296 -3.53 3.33 -40.81
C ILE A 296 -3.09 2.28 -41.82
N PHE A 297 -3.76 1.12 -41.80
CA PHE A 297 -3.63 0.14 -42.86
C PHE A 297 -4.27 0.75 -44.12
N SER A 298 -3.43 1.23 -45.04
CA SER A 298 -3.81 1.59 -46.41
C SER A 298 -3.97 0.36 -47.27
#